data_AF-A0A3D4I2H6-F1
#
_entry.id   AF-A0A3D4I2H6-F1
#
_cell.length_a   1.000
_cell.length_b   1.000
_cell.length_c   1.000
_cell.angle_alpha   90.00
_cell.angle_beta   90.00
_cell.angle_gamma   90.00
#
_symmetry.space_group_name_H-M   'P 1'
#
loop_
_entity.id
_entity.type
_entity.pdbx_description
1 polymer ?
#
loop_
_entity_poly.entity_id
_entity_poly.type
_entity_poly.pdbx_seq_one_letter_code
_entity_poly.pdbx_strand_id
1 'polypeptide(L)' 'MQYNKVEICGVNTSKLKVLTEKEKMELLRRVKNGDMKARDELIKGNLRLVLSVIQRFT' A
#
# COMPACT_ATOMS: atom_id res chain seq x y z
N MET A 1 4.72 19.98 -10.16
CA MET A 1 4.16 18.88 -9.32
C MET A 1 5.22 18.55 -8.29
N GLN A 2 4.90 18.71 -7.01
CA GLN A 2 5.83 18.45 -5.92
C GLN A 2 5.86 16.94 -5.70
N TYR A 3 6.87 16.26 -6.26
CA TYR A 3 7.13 14.86 -5.93
C TYR A 3 7.62 14.86 -4.49
N ASN A 4 6.70 14.63 -3.54
CA ASN A 4 7.05 14.48 -2.13
C ASN A 4 8.15 13.42 -2.05
N LYS A 5 9.36 13.84 -1.67
CA LYS A 5 10.49 12.95 -1.47
C LYS A 5 10.08 11.92 -0.42
N VAL A 6 9.93 10.66 -0.84
CA VAL A 6 9.58 9.56 0.07
C VAL A 6 10.88 9.04 0.68
N GLU A 7 11.19 9.50 1.89
CA GLU A 7 12.31 8.95 2.68
C GLU A 7 11.83 7.71 3.44
N ILE A 8 12.13 6.51 2.92
CA ILE A 8 11.91 5.24 3.62
C ILE A 8 13.23 4.80 4.26
N CYS A 9 13.61 5.44 5.36
CA CYS A 9 14.69 4.95 6.23
C CYS A 9 14.07 4.13 7.38
N GLY A 10 14.37 2.82 7.44
CA GLY A 10 14.02 1.97 8.59
C GLY A 10 12.75 1.13 8.50
N VAL A 11 12.11 1.00 7.33
CA VAL A 11 10.92 0.13 7.18
C VAL A 11 11.35 -1.34 7.04
N ASN A 12 10.99 -2.17 8.02
CA ASN A 12 11.15 -3.62 7.93
C ASN A 12 10.10 -4.19 6.95
N THR A 13 10.53 -4.43 5.72
CA THR A 13 9.68 -4.90 4.61
C THR A 13 9.08 -6.28 4.87
N SER A 14 9.72 -7.10 5.71
CA SER A 14 9.22 -8.42 6.12
C SER A 14 7.95 -8.35 6.98
N LYS A 15 7.72 -7.20 7.64
CA LYS A 15 6.52 -6.94 8.45
C LYS A 15 5.39 -6.28 7.65
N LEU A 16 5.61 -5.93 6.38
CA LEU A 16 4.57 -5.32 5.55
C LEU A 16 3.52 -6.37 5.18
N LYS A 17 2.26 -6.09 5.54
CA LYS A 17 1.11 -6.92 5.23
C LYS A 17 0.95 -7.02 3.72
N VAL A 18 0.91 -8.25 3.20
CA VAL A 18 0.54 -8.53 1.82
C VAL A 18 -0.93 -8.88 1.80
N LEU A 19 -1.70 -8.12 1.04
CA LEU A 19 -3.12 -8.41 0.83
C LEU A 19 -3.25 -9.51 -0.23
N THR A 20 -4.03 -10.53 0.08
CA THR A 20 -4.49 -11.50 -0.91
C THR A 20 -5.49 -10.84 -1.87
N GLU A 21 -5.69 -11.43 -3.06
CA GLU A 21 -6.65 -10.90 -4.04
C GLU A 21 -8.08 -10.80 -3.47
N LYS A 22 -8.48 -11.76 -2.63
CA LYS A 22 -9.78 -11.73 -1.94
C LYS A 22 -9.90 -10.54 -0.98
N GLU A 23 -8.89 -10.31 -0.14
CA GLU A 23 -8.87 -9.16 0.78
C GLU A 23 -8.87 -7.84 0.03
N LYS A 24 -8.13 -7.75 -1.08
CA LYS A 24 -8.06 -6.56 -1.91
C LYS A 24 -9.42 -6.23 -2.52
N MET A 25 -10.12 -7.21 -3.07
CA MET A 25 -11.46 -7.03 -3.65
C MET A 25 -12.48 -6.60 -2.60
N GLU A 26 -12.40 -7.16 -1.39
CA GLU A 26 -13.28 -6.79 -0.28
C GLU A 26 -13.01 -5.35 0.20
N LEU A 27 -11.74 -5.00 0.40
CA LEU A 27 -11.35 -3.64 0.76
C LEU A 27 -11.77 -2.64 -0.31
N LEU A 28 -11.64 -2.95 -1.60
CA LEU A 28 -12.11 -2.09 -2.69
C LEU A 28 -13.61 -1.85 -2.65
N ARG A 29 -14.42 -2.87 -2.34
CA ARG A 29 -15.88 -2.70 -2.16
C ARG A 29 -16.18 -1.80 -0.97
N ARG A 30 -15.54 -2.04 0.17
CA ARG A 30 -15.73 -1.23 1.39
C ARG A 30 -15.30 0.22 1.20
N VAL A 31 -14.19 0.45 0.52
CA VAL A 31 -13.70 1.80 0.17
C VAL A 31 -14.72 2.53 -0.70
N LYS A 32 -15.33 1.86 -1.70
CA LYS A 32 -16.40 2.45 -2.52
C LYS A 32 -17.62 2.85 -1.70
N ASN A 33 -17.88 2.15 -0.59
CA ASN A 33 -18.95 2.47 0.35
C ASN A 33 -18.56 3.57 1.37
N GLY A 34 -17.38 4.18 1.25
CA GLY A 34 -16.92 5.27 2.11
C GLY A 34 -16.17 4.84 3.37
N ASP A 35 -15.79 3.55 3.48
CA ASP A 35 -15.03 3.05 4.63
C ASP A 35 -13.57 3.56 4.61
N MET A 36 -13.29 4.55 5.45
CA MET A 36 -11.96 5.14 5.59
C MET A 36 -10.93 4.18 6.19
N LYS A 37 -11.35 3.21 7.02
CA LYS A 37 -10.44 2.19 7.57
C LYS A 37 -10.02 1.22 6.47
N ALA A 38 -10.97 0.81 5.63
CA ALA A 38 -10.65 -0.02 4.46
C ALA A 38 -9.70 0.70 3.49
N ARG A 39 -9.81 2.03 3.37
CA ARG A 39 -8.91 2.84 2.55
C ARG A 39 -7.49 2.83 3.10
N ASP A 40 -7.33 3.02 4.41
CA ASP A 40 -6.03 2.99 5.07
C ASP A 40 -5.37 1.60 4.99
N GLU A 41 -6.14 0.53 5.17
CA GLU A 41 -5.67 -0.85 4.99
C GLU A 41 -5.21 -1.13 3.56
N LEU A 42 -5.96 -0.65 2.55
CA LEU A 42 -5.60 -0.79 1.14
C LEU A 42 -4.29 -0.04 0.82
N ILE A 43 -4.12 1.17 1.34
CA ILE A 43 -2.90 1.98 1.15
C ILE A 43 -1.69 1.28 1.77
N LYS A 44 -1.82 0.82 3.03
CA LYS A 44 -0.76 0.10 3.74
C LYS A 44 -0.37 -1.20 3.04
N GLY A 45 -1.35 -1.96 2.53
CA GLY A 45 -1.11 -3.20 1.78
C GLY A 45 -0.39 -2.99 0.44
N ASN A 46 -0.51 -1.80 -0.17
CA ASN A 46 0.17 -1.48 -1.42
C ASN A 46 1.61 -0.96 -1.23
N LEU A 47 2.07 -0.67 -0.01
CA LEU A 47 3.43 -0.17 0.23
C LEU A 47 4.51 -1.13 -0.29
N ARG A 48 4.29 -2.45 -0.19
CA ARG A 48 5.23 -3.46 -0.72
C ARG A 48 5.32 -3.42 -2.24
N LEU A 49 4.22 -3.11 -2.95
CA LEU A 49 4.20 -2.92 -4.40
C LEU A 49 4.96 -1.66 -4.79
N VAL A 50 4.79 -0.56 -4.05
CA VAL A 50 5.52 0.69 -4.33
C VAL A 50 7.04 0.48 -4.17
N LEU A 51 7.46 -0.21 -3.10
CA LEU A 51 8.85 -0.58 -2.88
C LEU A 51 9.42 -1.47 -4.00
N SER A 52 8.67 -2.48 -4.48
CA SER A 52 9.13 -3.36 -5.55
C SER A 52 9.23 -2.66 -6.91
N VAL A 53 8.41 -1.63 -7.14
CA VAL A 53 8.50 -0.79 -8.34
C VAL A 53 9.73 0.12 -8.27
N ILE A 54 9.97 0.81 -7.15
CA ILE A 54 11.13 1.72 -6.99
C ILE A 54 12.46 0.96 -7.15
N GLN A 55 12.58 -0.24 -6.57
CA GLN A 55 13.77 -1.08 -6.71
C GLN A 55 14.08 -1.51 -8.15
N ARG A 56 13.10 -1.50 -9.07
CA ARG A 56 13.33 -1.84 -10.48
C ARG A 56 13.90 -0.69 -11.31
N PHE A 57 13.80 0.54 -10.80
CA PHE A 57 14.25 1.75 -11.48
C PHE A 57 15.47 2.39 -10.80
N THR A 58 16.13 1.66 -9.90
CA THR A 58 17.38 2.05 -9.22
C THR A 58 18.51 1.13 -9.66
#